data_AF-K8VXK7-F1
#
_entry.id   AF-K8VXK7-F1
#
_cell.length_a   1.000
_cell.length_b   1.000
_cell.length_c   1.000
_cell.angle_alpha   90.00
_cell.angle_beta   90.00
_cell.angle_gamma   90.00
#
_symmetry.space_group_name_H-M   'P 1'
#
loop_
_entity.id
_entity.type
_entity.pdbx_description
1 polymer ?
#
loop_
_entity_poly.entity_id
_entity_poly.type
_entity_poly.pdbx_seq_one_letter_code
_entity_poly.pdbx_strand_id
1 'polypeptide(L)' 'MSKSDRKFVNLSQDHELEDWLYRNKFSKKEENLNELIEIINNNVKDGNTSDNITWEELDSALKNNRDWFISLVAVGE' A
#
# COMPACT_ATOMS: atom_id res chain seq x y z
N MET A 1 0.43 -13.17 9.95
CA MET A 1 0.61 -13.13 8.50
C MET A 1 -0.35 -14.13 7.86
N SER A 2 -1.64 -13.80 7.70
CA SER A 2 -2.43 -14.50 6.69
C SER A 2 -1.92 -13.97 5.36
N LYS A 3 -1.15 -14.83 4.69
CA LYS A 3 -0.60 -14.61 3.36
C LYS A 3 -1.73 -14.08 2.48
N SER A 4 -1.58 -12.88 1.91
CA SER A 4 -2.19 -12.70 0.59
C SER A 4 -1.60 -13.83 -0.25
N ASP A 5 -2.45 -14.73 -0.78
CA ASP A 5 -2.00 -15.84 -1.61
C ASP A 5 -1.20 -15.36 -2.84
N ARG A 6 -1.25 -14.06 -3.12
CA ARG A 6 -0.49 -13.39 -4.16
C ARG A 6 0.83 -12.87 -3.65
N LYS A 7 1.87 -13.23 -4.39
CA LYS A 7 3.23 -12.68 -4.23
C LYS A 7 3.27 -11.18 -4.54
N PHE A 8 2.48 -10.73 -5.51
CA PHE A 8 2.49 -9.37 -6.02
C PHE A 8 1.29 -8.56 -5.55
N VAL A 9 1.50 -7.26 -5.33
CA VAL A 9 0.44 -6.29 -5.04
C VAL A 9 -0.38 -6.08 -6.31
N ASN A 10 -1.69 -6.25 -6.18
CA ASN A 10 -2.62 -5.95 -7.26
C ASN A 10 -3.30 -4.60 -6.98
N LEU A 11 -2.92 -3.58 -7.77
CA LEU A 11 -3.47 -2.23 -7.65
C LEU A 11 -4.92 -2.10 -8.13
N SER A 12 -5.43 -3.11 -8.85
CA SER A 12 -6.83 -3.18 -9.28
C SER A 12 -7.72 -3.97 -8.33
N GLN A 13 -7.20 -4.42 -7.19
CA GLN A 13 -7.98 -5.13 -6.17
C GLN A 13 -7.99 -4.41 -4.83
N ASP A 14 -9.02 -3.57 -4.69
CA ASP A 14 -9.25 -2.71 -3.54
C ASP A 14 -9.24 -3.50 -2.23
N HIS A 15 -9.86 -4.69 -2.18
CA HIS A 15 -9.94 -5.48 -0.95
C HIS A 15 -8.58 -5.90 -0.35
N GLU A 16 -7.56 -6.17 -1.18
CA GLU A 16 -6.24 -6.54 -0.65
C GLU A 16 -5.50 -5.30 -0.11
N LEU A 17 -5.64 -4.16 -0.80
CA LEU A 17 -5.09 -2.88 -0.36
C LEU A 17 -5.79 -2.39 0.92
N GLU A 18 -7.10 -2.52 1.00
CA GLU A 18 -7.90 -2.23 2.20
C GLU A 18 -7.44 -3.07 3.40
N ASP A 19 -7.19 -4.37 3.19
CA ASP A 19 -6.71 -5.25 4.26
C ASP A 19 -5.31 -4.84 4.72
N TRP A 20 -4.44 -4.48 3.77
CA TRP A 20 -3.11 -3.97 4.08
C TRP A 20 -3.16 -2.65 4.86
N LEU A 21 -3.98 -1.69 4.44
CA LEU A 21 -4.18 -0.41 5.13
C LEU A 21 -4.62 -0.65 6.58
N TYR A 22 -5.66 -1.47 6.77
CA TYR A 22 -6.21 -1.75 8.09
C TYR A 22 -5.23 -2.48 9.01
N ARG A 23 -4.45 -3.43 8.48
CA ARG A 23 -3.39 -4.11 9.23
C ARG A 23 -2.32 -3.12 9.71
N ASN A 24 -2.04 -2.10 8.91
CA ASN A 24 -1.08 -1.04 9.20
C ASN A 24 -1.69 0.16 9.93
N LYS A 25 -2.92 0.04 10.45
CA LYS A 25 -3.63 1.08 11.22
C LYS A 25 -4.04 2.31 10.40
N PHE A 26 -4.17 2.18 9.09
CA PHE A 26 -4.75 3.18 8.20
C PHE A 26 -6.22 2.89 7.89
N SER A 27 -6.97 3.96 7.63
CA SER A 27 -8.38 3.87 7.24
C SER A 27 -8.53 3.18 5.88
N LYS A 28 -9.62 2.42 5.70
CA LYS A 28 -10.00 1.75 4.44
C LYS A 28 -10.75 2.69 3.48
N LYS A 29 -10.64 4.01 3.67
CA LYS A 29 -11.29 5.01 2.82
C LYS A 29 -10.72 4.95 1.41
N GLU A 30 -11.57 5.24 0.42
CA GLU A 30 -11.16 5.31 -1.00
C GLU A 30 -10.02 6.31 -1.22
N GLU A 31 -10.01 7.42 -0.47
CA GLU A 31 -8.93 8.42 -0.47
C GLU A 31 -7.58 7.78 -0.12
N ASN A 32 -7.51 6.96 0.93
CA ASN A 32 -6.30 6.24 1.31
C ASN A 32 -5.91 5.16 0.31
N LEU A 33 -6.89 4.53 -0.35
CA LEU A 33 -6.61 3.54 -1.40
C LEU A 33 -5.96 4.21 -2.61
N ASN A 34 -6.54 5.31 -3.07
CA ASN A 34 -6.01 6.10 -4.18
C ASN A 34 -4.61 6.63 -3.85
N GLU A 35 -4.43 7.19 -2.65
CA GLU A 35 -3.13 7.67 -2.17
C GLU A 35 -2.11 6.52 -2.07
N LEU A 36 -2.49 5.35 -1.56
CA LEU A 36 -1.61 4.18 -1.51
C LEU A 36 -1.20 3.73 -2.91
N ILE A 37 -2.10 3.75 -3.88
CA ILE A 37 -1.79 3.44 -5.29
C ILE A 37 -0.78 4.45 -5.85
N GLU A 38 -0.96 5.74 -5.57
CA GLU A 38 -0.01 6.78 -5.98
C GLU A 38 1.35 6.62 -5.30
N ILE A 39 1.40 6.32 -4.00
CA ILE A 39 2.64 6.06 -3.27
C ILE A 39 3.36 4.85 -3.87
N ILE A 40 2.63 3.78 -4.19
CA ILE A 40 3.21 2.60 -4.82
C ILE A 40 3.79 2.95 -6.19
N ASN A 41 3.05 3.65 -7.03
CA ASN A 41 3.50 3.97 -8.39
C ASN A 41 4.64 4.99 -8.42
N ASN A 42 4.59 6.01 -7.57
CA ASN A 42 5.55 7.13 -7.59
C ASN A 42 6.79 6.85 -6.74
N ASN A 43 6.62 6.25 -5.54
CA ASN A 43 7.73 6.05 -4.60
C ASN A 43 8.26 4.61 -4.62
N VAL A 44 7.39 3.61 -4.48
CA VAL A 44 7.85 2.20 -4.34
C VAL A 44 8.37 1.65 -5.67
N LYS A 45 7.67 1.95 -6.77
CA LYS A 45 8.08 1.59 -8.12
C LYS A 45 9.06 2.58 -8.74
N ASP A 46 9.35 3.70 -8.07
CA ASP A 46 10.19 4.79 -8.58
C ASP A 46 9.74 5.27 -9.98
N GLY A 47 8.41 5.34 -10.21
CA GLY A 47 7.82 5.71 -11.50
C GLY A 47 7.77 4.59 -12.55
N ASN A 48 8.33 3.42 -12.28
CA ASN A 48 8.26 2.28 -13.19
C ASN A 48 6.97 1.47 -13.00
N THR A 49 5.88 1.96 -13.58
CA THR A 49 4.54 1.37 -13.47
C THR A 49 4.43 -0.05 -14.05
N SER A 50 5.39 -0.47 -14.90
CA SER A 50 5.41 -1.78 -15.55
C SER A 50 5.83 -2.92 -14.62
N ASP A 51 6.56 -2.60 -13.54
CA ASP A 51 7.02 -3.61 -12.58
C ASP A 51 5.94 -3.90 -11.53
N ASN A 52 5.76 -5.18 -11.23
CA ASN A 52 4.92 -5.64 -10.15
C ASN A 52 5.74 -5.66 -8.86
N ILE A 53 5.29 -4.94 -7.84
CA ILE A 53 5.90 -4.99 -6.52
C ILE A 53 5.29 -6.13 -5.70
N THR A 54 6.04 -6.64 -4.75
CA THR A 54 5.56 -7.63 -3.78
C THR A 54 5.02 -6.96 -2.52
N TRP A 55 4.20 -7.70 -1.76
CA TRP A 55 3.73 -7.23 -0.45
C TRP A 55 4.88 -7.04 0.54
N GLU A 56 5.95 -7.82 0.42
CA GLU A 56 7.16 -7.68 1.25
C GLU A 56 7.92 -6.39 0.94
N GLU A 57 8.01 -6.00 -0.34
CA GLU A 57 8.58 -4.72 -0.75
C GLU A 57 7.75 -3.54 -0.24
N LEU A 58 6.42 -3.63 -0.32
CA LEU A 58 5.52 -2.60 0.22
C LEU A 58 5.65 -2.46 1.75
N ASP A 59 5.71 -3.57 2.48
CA ASP A 59 5.90 -3.58 3.94
C ASP A 59 7.27 -3.03 4.33
N SER A 60 8.31 -3.35 3.55
CA SER A 60 9.66 -2.81 3.73
C SER A 60 9.70 -1.31 3.44
N ALA A 61 8.98 -0.84 2.41
CA ALA A 61 8.86 0.58 2.10
C ALA A 61 8.21 1.35 3.25
N LEU A 62 7.13 0.82 3.84
CA LEU A 62 6.49 1.45 5.01
C LEU A 62 7.42 1.54 6.22
N LYS A 63 8.24 0.52 6.46
CA LYS A 63 9.19 0.48 7.59
C LYS A 63 10.37 1.43 7.39
N ASN A 64 10.93 1.49 6.18
CA ASN A 64 12.15 2.24 5.88
C ASN A 64 11.87 3.70 5.49
N ASN A 65 10.73 3.99 4.86
CA ASN A 65 10.38 5.29 4.29
C ASN A 65 8.98 5.71 4.73
N ARG A 66 8.79 5.85 6.05
CA ARG A 66 7.49 6.15 6.64
C ARG A 66 6.91 7.50 6.17
N ASP A 67 7.79 8.44 5.80
CA ASP A 67 7.43 9.75 5.25
C ASP A 67 6.61 9.66 3.97
N TRP A 68 6.76 8.61 3.16
CA TRP A 68 5.95 8.42 1.95
C TRP A 68 4.48 8.17 2.26
N PHE A 69 4.19 7.64 3.45
CA PHE A 69 2.84 7.21 3.85
C PHE A 69 2.18 8.21 4.82
N ILE A 70 2.76 9.41 4.99
CA ILE A 70 2.24 10.43 5.91
C ILE A 70 0.88 10.99 5.49
N SER A 71 0.56 10.93 4.20
CA SER A 71 -0.74 11.33 3.64
C SER A 71 -1.87 10.35 3.96
N LEU A 72 -1.56 9.12 4.40
CA LEU A 72 -2.57 8.13 4.74
C LEU A 72 -3.22 8.43 6.10
N VAL A 73 -4.54 8.54 6.09
CA VAL A 73 -5.36 8.78 7.28
C VAL A 73 -5.40 7.56 8.18
N ALA A 74 -5.26 7.73 9.50
CA ALA A 74 -5.32 6.62 10.46
C ALA A 74 -6.75 6.06 10.60
N VAL A 75 -6.87 4.82 11.09
CA VAL A 75 -8.20 4.25 11.43
C VAL A 75 -8.88 5.12 12.50
N GLY A 76 -10.08 5.62 12.19
CA GLY A 76 -10.93 6.35 13.14
C GLY A 76 -10.87 7.88 13.04
N GLU A 77 -10.09 8.43 12.11
CA GLU A 77 -10.12 9.85 11.70
C GLU A 77 -11.11 10.11 10.55
#